data_AF-A0AAV0PZ30-F1
#
_entry.id   AF-A0AAV0PZ30-F1
#
_cell.length_a   1.000
_cell.length_b   1.000
_cell.length_c   1.000
_cell.angle_alpha   90.00
_cell.angle_beta   90.00
_cell.angle_gamma   90.00
#
_symmetry.space_group_name_H-M   'P 1'
#
loop_
_entity.id
_entity.type
_entity.pdbx_description
1 polymer ?
#
loop_
_entity_poly.entity_id
_entity_poly.type
_entity_poly.pdbx_seq_one_letter_code
_entity_poly.pdbx_strand_id
1 'polypeptide(L)'
;MDKMKIEEVQSTAKKQRIATHTHIKGLGLEVPIGKAIPLASGFVGQTDAREASGLVVDMIRQKKMAGKALLMAGPPGTGKTALALGISQELGSKVPFCPMVGSEVYSSEVKKTEVLMENFRRAIGLRIKENKEVYEGEVTELSPEETESVTGGYGKSISHVIIGLKTVKGTKQLKLDPTIYDALIKEKVAVGDVIYIEANSGAVKRVGRSDAFATEFDLEAEEYVPLPKGEVHKKKEIVQDVTLHDLDAANARPQGGQDILSLMGQMMKPRKTEITDKLRQEINKVVNRYIDEGVAELVPGVLFIDEVHMLDMECFSYMNRALESSLSPIVIFATNRGICNVRGTDMNSPHGIPVDLLDRLVIIRTQIYGPAEMIQVLLKFPTSVCLKPSLEVNKSNN
;
A
#
# COMPACT_ATOMS: atom_id res chain seq x y z
N MET A 1 16.23 -6.38 -27.93
CA MET A 1 16.15 -5.98 -26.51
C MET A 1 14.69 -5.79 -26.21
N ASP A 2 14.06 -6.81 -25.62
CA ASP A 2 12.66 -6.70 -25.21
C ASP A 2 12.52 -5.59 -24.17
N LYS A 3 11.66 -4.61 -24.47
CA LYS A 3 11.28 -3.58 -23.52
C LYS A 3 10.44 -4.26 -22.45
N MET A 4 11.02 -4.48 -21.27
CA MET A 4 10.27 -4.87 -20.07
C MET A 4 9.12 -3.87 -19.88
N LYS A 5 7.89 -4.32 -20.11
CA LYS A 5 6.69 -3.54 -19.84
C LYS A 5 6.38 -3.69 -18.36
N ILE A 6 6.17 -2.58 -17.66
CA ILE A 6 5.62 -2.63 -16.31
C ILE A 6 4.18 -3.11 -16.45
N GLU A 7 3.90 -4.33 -15.99
CA GLU A 7 2.51 -4.79 -15.87
C GLU A 7 1.75 -3.86 -14.91
N GLU A 8 0.48 -3.58 -15.22
CA GLU A 8 -0.34 -2.69 -14.41
C GLU A 8 -0.57 -3.29 -13.03
N VAL A 9 0.14 -2.77 -12.03
CA VAL A 9 0.07 -3.28 -10.65
C VAL A 9 -1.11 -2.65 -9.95
N GLN A 10 -2.17 -3.43 -9.69
CA GLN A 10 -3.28 -2.94 -8.87
C GLN A 10 -2.76 -2.45 -7.51
N SER A 11 -3.12 -1.22 -7.13
CA SER A 11 -2.73 -0.65 -5.84
C SER A 11 -3.18 -1.59 -4.73
N THR A 12 -2.21 -2.19 -4.02
CA THR A 12 -2.44 -3.03 -2.85
C THR A 12 -2.77 -2.16 -1.64
N ALA A 13 -3.78 -1.30 -1.76
CA ALA A 13 -4.47 -0.74 -0.61
C ALA A 13 -5.17 -1.90 0.10
N LYS A 14 -4.40 -2.69 0.87
CA LYS A 14 -4.94 -3.71 1.76
C LYS A 14 -6.04 -3.02 2.56
N LYS A 15 -7.28 -3.55 2.47
CA LYS A 15 -8.37 -3.23 3.40
C LYS A 15 -7.74 -3.21 4.79
N GLN A 16 -7.59 -2.03 5.37
CA GLN A 16 -7.04 -1.87 6.71
C GLN A 16 -7.97 -2.64 7.63
N ARG A 17 -7.59 -3.88 8.00
CA ARG A 17 -8.15 -4.53 9.18
C ARG A 17 -7.99 -3.50 10.30
N ILE A 18 -9.06 -3.27 11.06
CA ILE A 18 -9.10 -2.30 12.16
C ILE A 18 -7.90 -2.59 13.07
N ALA A 19 -6.81 -1.88 12.85
CA ALA A 19 -5.58 -2.02 13.60
C ALA A 19 -5.77 -1.30 14.94
N THR A 20 -5.03 -1.72 15.96
CA THR A 20 -5.04 -1.12 17.30
C THR A 20 -4.76 0.40 17.30
N HIS A 21 -4.26 0.96 16.20
CA HIS A 21 -3.86 2.37 16.06
C HIS A 21 -4.64 3.18 15.01
N THR A 22 -5.82 2.73 14.55
CA THR A 22 -6.66 3.48 13.59
C THR A 22 -7.09 4.87 14.06
N HIS A 23 -7.11 5.08 15.38
CA HIS A 23 -7.44 6.34 16.04
C HIS A 23 -6.34 7.40 15.90
N ILE A 24 -5.10 7.01 15.58
CA ILE A 24 -3.99 7.94 15.39
C ILE A 24 -4.10 8.58 14.01
N LYS A 25 -4.19 9.91 13.97
CA LYS A 25 -4.34 10.71 12.73
C LYS A 25 -3.16 11.66 12.45
N GLY A 26 -2.16 11.69 13.33
CA GLY A 26 -1.01 12.60 13.26
C GLY A 26 -0.42 12.80 14.65
N LEU A 27 0.60 13.65 14.77
CA LEU A 27 1.28 13.87 16.06
C LEU A 27 0.50 14.83 17.00
N GLY A 28 -0.48 15.58 16.49
CA GLY A 28 -1.32 16.48 17.28
C GLY A 28 -0.53 17.64 17.90
N LEU A 29 0.39 18.21 17.13
CA LEU A 29 1.19 19.36 17.53
C LEU A 29 0.54 20.66 17.08
N GLU A 30 0.73 21.73 17.83
CA GLU A 30 0.33 23.08 17.44
C GLU A 30 1.24 23.59 16.32
N VAL A 31 0.67 23.97 15.18
CA VAL A 31 1.41 24.56 14.07
C VAL A 31 1.40 26.09 14.23
N PRO A 32 2.55 26.80 14.18
CA PRO A 32 3.91 26.33 13.86
C PRO A 32 4.82 26.09 15.09
N ILE A 33 4.31 26.23 16.31
CA ILE A 33 5.11 26.24 17.55
C ILE A 33 5.72 24.86 17.86
N GLY A 34 5.11 23.78 17.38
CA GLY A 34 5.59 22.41 17.56
C GLY A 34 5.27 21.82 18.94
N LYS A 35 4.50 22.52 19.78
CA LYS A 35 4.10 22.05 21.12
C LYS A 35 3.00 21.00 21.03
N ALA A 36 3.10 19.97 21.86
CA ALA A 36 2.12 18.90 21.89
C ALA A 36 0.83 19.34 22.58
N ILE A 37 -0.29 19.25 21.86
CA ILE A 37 -1.61 19.50 22.45
C ILE A 37 -1.98 18.27 23.30
N PRO A 38 -2.38 18.44 24.58
CA PRO A 38 -2.58 17.34 25.53
C PRO A 38 -3.48 16.22 25.02
N LEU A 39 -4.50 16.58 24.24
CA LEU A 39 -5.40 15.66 23.55
C LEU A 39 -5.60 16.11 22.10
N ALA A 40 -4.90 15.48 21.17
CA ALA A 40 -5.07 15.77 19.74
C ALA A 40 -4.64 14.58 18.87
N SER A 41 -5.26 14.46 17.70
CA SER A 41 -4.90 13.49 16.65
C SER A 41 -4.78 12.03 17.11
N GLY A 42 -5.55 11.64 18.14
CA GLY A 42 -5.54 10.29 18.72
C GLY A 42 -4.55 10.09 19.86
N PHE A 43 -3.76 11.09 20.23
CA PHE A 43 -2.85 11.02 21.37
C PHE A 43 -3.44 11.63 22.63
N VAL A 44 -3.06 11.04 23.77
CA VAL A 44 -3.23 11.57 25.13
C VAL A 44 -1.84 11.60 25.75
N GLY A 45 -1.39 12.76 26.25
CA GLY A 45 -0.08 12.86 26.90
C GLY A 45 1.10 12.62 25.94
N GLN A 46 2.17 12.02 26.45
CA GLN A 46 3.47 11.82 25.77
C GLN A 46 3.99 13.08 25.07
N THR A 47 3.90 14.22 25.74
CA THR A 47 4.26 15.54 25.19
C THR A 47 5.69 15.54 24.63
N ASP A 48 6.70 15.22 25.44
CA ASP A 48 8.11 15.30 25.03
C ASP A 48 8.41 14.40 23.82
N ALA A 49 7.86 13.19 23.80
CA ALA A 49 8.08 12.24 22.71
C ALA A 49 7.39 12.69 21.42
N ARG A 50 6.21 13.31 21.51
CA ARG A 50 5.48 13.86 20.36
C ARG A 50 6.17 15.10 19.80
N GLU A 51 6.64 16.01 20.65
CA GLU A 51 7.38 17.21 20.24
C GLU A 51 8.70 16.82 19.56
N ALA A 52 9.46 15.88 20.16
CA ALA A 52 10.66 15.33 19.54
C ALA A 52 10.36 14.66 18.19
N SER A 53 9.24 13.94 18.08
CA SER A 53 8.78 13.34 16.82
C SER A 53 8.45 14.40 15.78
N GLY A 54 7.88 15.54 16.18
CA GLY A 54 7.63 16.69 15.30
C GLY A 54 8.91 17.27 14.72
N LEU A 55 9.94 17.47 15.56
CA LEU A 55 11.26 17.89 15.11
C LEU A 55 11.87 16.90 14.11
N VAL A 56 11.68 15.59 14.34
CA VAL A 56 12.12 14.56 13.39
C VAL A 56 11.37 14.66 12.06
N VAL A 57 10.05 14.88 12.07
CA VAL A 57 9.28 15.12 10.83
C VAL A 57 9.83 16.32 10.07
N ASP A 58 10.17 17.41 10.75
CA ASP A 58 10.76 18.58 10.11
C ASP A 58 12.16 18.30 9.56
N MET A 59 12.99 17.54 10.28
CA MET A 59 14.30 17.10 9.78
C MET A 59 14.17 16.20 8.55
N ILE A 60 13.15 15.34 8.50
CA ILE A 60 12.83 14.50 7.35
C ILE A 60 12.43 15.37 6.15
N ARG A 61 11.49 16.31 6.34
CA ARG A 61 11.06 17.25 5.29
C ARG A 61 12.22 18.09 4.74
N GLN A 62 13.18 18.43 5.60
CA GLN A 62 14.41 19.15 5.24
C GLN A 62 15.54 18.24 4.70
N LYS A 63 15.31 16.93 4.53
CA LYS A 63 16.28 15.93 4.06
C LYS A 63 17.57 15.84 4.92
N LYS A 64 17.49 16.16 6.21
CA LYS A 64 18.62 16.10 7.17
C LYS A 64 18.78 14.75 7.88
N MET A 65 17.95 13.77 7.52
CA MET A 65 17.94 12.42 8.10
C MET A 65 18.65 11.36 7.22
N ALA A 66 19.33 11.76 6.15
CA ALA A 66 20.08 10.82 5.31
C ALA A 66 21.12 10.03 6.13
N GLY A 67 21.13 8.70 5.99
CA GLY A 67 22.04 7.82 6.75
C GLY A 67 21.72 7.67 8.24
N LYS A 68 20.62 8.26 8.73
CA LYS A 68 20.18 8.18 10.13
C LYS A 68 18.91 7.35 10.27
N ALA A 69 18.71 6.80 11.46
CA ALA A 69 17.47 6.14 11.84
C ALA A 69 16.98 6.66 13.18
N LEU A 70 15.71 6.39 13.50
CA LEU A 70 15.08 6.77 14.75
C LEU A 70 14.99 5.55 15.67
N LEU A 71 15.25 5.73 16.97
CA LEU A 71 15.02 4.71 17.98
C LEU A 71 14.00 5.21 19.00
N MET A 72 12.86 4.53 19.05
CA MET A 72 11.86 4.68 20.10
C MET A 72 12.20 3.74 21.26
N ALA A 73 12.68 4.28 22.36
CA ALA A 73 13.09 3.51 23.54
C ALA A 73 12.16 3.76 24.72
N GLY A 74 11.59 2.70 25.29
CA GLY A 74 10.84 2.81 26.54
C GLY A 74 9.99 1.58 26.85
N PRO A 75 9.35 1.54 28.02
CA PRO A 75 8.60 0.39 28.50
C PRO A 75 7.52 -0.09 27.50
N PRO A 76 7.08 -1.36 27.57
CA PRO A 76 5.96 -1.84 26.77
C PRO A 76 4.69 -1.03 27.08
N GLY A 77 3.80 -0.87 26.09
CA GLY A 77 2.53 -0.15 26.27
C GLY A 77 2.63 1.38 26.32
N THR A 78 3.80 1.98 26.10
CA THR A 78 4.01 3.44 26.17
C THR A 78 3.73 4.21 24.87
N GLY A 79 3.26 3.53 23.82
CA GLY A 79 2.84 4.18 22.56
C GLY A 79 3.92 4.32 21.48
N LYS A 80 5.01 3.55 21.52
CA LYS A 80 6.09 3.58 20.49
C LYS A 80 5.57 3.41 19.06
N THR A 81 4.76 2.37 18.82
CA THR A 81 4.13 2.10 17.52
C THR A 81 3.14 3.19 17.12
N ALA A 82 2.40 3.76 18.10
CA ALA A 82 1.50 4.88 17.85
C ALA A 82 2.26 6.12 17.39
N LEU A 83 3.38 6.46 18.03
CA LEU A 83 4.27 7.57 17.63
C LEU A 83 4.82 7.38 16.22
N ALA A 84 5.32 6.19 15.89
CA ALA A 84 5.81 5.88 14.54
C ALA A 84 4.72 6.05 13.47
N LEU A 85 3.49 5.60 13.75
CA LEU A 85 2.36 5.82 12.86
C LEU A 85 1.99 7.31 12.76
N GLY A 86 2.04 8.04 13.88
CA GLY A 86 1.83 9.48 13.94
C GLY A 86 2.82 10.24 13.05
N ILE A 87 4.11 9.89 13.10
CA ILE A 87 5.15 10.43 12.21
C ILE A 87 4.79 10.18 10.74
N SER A 88 4.38 8.96 10.40
CA SER A 88 4.00 8.62 9.02
C SER A 88 2.80 9.44 8.53
N GLN A 89 1.78 9.64 9.37
CA GLN A 89 0.62 10.46 9.02
C GLN A 89 0.99 11.93 8.82
N GLU A 90 1.93 12.45 9.62
CA GLU A 90 2.41 13.82 9.51
C GLU A 90 3.24 14.04 8.22
N LEU A 91 3.96 13.01 7.76
CA LEU A 91 4.65 13.05 6.46
C LEU A 91 3.67 13.03 5.29
N GLY A 92 2.53 12.36 5.45
CA GLY A 92 1.40 12.44 4.53
C GLY A 92 0.55 11.17 4.53
N SER A 93 -0.74 11.30 4.24
CA SER A 93 -1.70 10.19 4.22
C SER A 93 -1.42 9.12 3.17
N LYS A 94 -0.60 9.45 2.16
CA LYS A 94 -0.18 8.56 1.07
C LYS A 94 1.26 8.04 1.22
N VAL A 95 1.91 8.32 2.35
CA VAL A 95 3.26 7.82 2.64
C VAL A 95 3.14 6.34 3.08
N PRO A 96 3.86 5.40 2.44
CA PRO A 96 3.82 4.00 2.84
C PRO A 96 4.32 3.81 4.27
N PHE A 97 3.56 3.06 5.08
CA PHE A 97 3.97 2.65 6.42
C PHE A 97 4.09 1.13 6.48
N CYS A 98 5.30 0.62 6.67
CA CYS A 98 5.60 -0.80 6.71
C CYS A 98 6.00 -1.21 8.14
N PRO A 99 5.09 -1.74 8.96
CA PRO A 99 5.43 -2.32 10.25
C PRO A 99 5.97 -3.75 10.07
N MET A 100 7.05 -4.07 10.77
CA MET A 100 7.57 -5.43 10.93
C MET A 100 8.04 -5.64 12.38
N VAL A 101 7.94 -6.86 12.88
CA VAL A 101 8.58 -7.25 14.15
C VAL A 101 9.96 -7.83 13.86
N GLY A 102 10.96 -7.54 14.69
CA GLY A 102 12.34 -7.98 14.51
C GLY A 102 12.47 -9.50 14.36
N SER A 103 11.61 -10.29 15.00
CA SER A 103 11.60 -11.75 14.85
C SER A 103 11.12 -12.25 13.48
N GLU A 104 10.43 -11.43 12.68
CA GLU A 104 9.90 -11.83 11.37
C GLU A 104 10.99 -12.10 10.33
N VAL A 105 12.22 -11.61 10.57
CA VAL A 105 13.37 -11.86 9.67
C VAL A 105 13.77 -13.34 9.64
N TYR A 106 13.44 -14.10 10.68
CA TYR A 106 13.79 -15.52 10.77
C TYR A 106 12.74 -16.36 10.02
N SER A 107 13.08 -16.75 8.80
CA SER A 107 12.25 -17.59 7.93
C SER A 107 12.99 -18.88 7.56
N SER A 108 12.25 -19.98 7.40
CA SER A 108 12.77 -21.24 6.86
C SER A 108 12.83 -21.25 5.33
N GLU A 109 12.06 -20.38 4.66
CA GLU A 109 11.91 -20.37 3.20
C GLU A 109 12.88 -19.40 2.51
N VAL A 110 13.26 -18.30 3.18
CA VAL A 110 14.04 -17.20 2.60
C VAL A 110 15.08 -16.70 3.59
N LYS A 111 16.22 -16.19 3.10
CA LYS A 111 17.26 -15.59 3.94
C LYS A 111 16.75 -14.37 4.71
N LYS A 112 17.34 -14.12 5.88
CA LYS A 112 16.99 -12.97 6.75
C LYS A 112 17.17 -11.63 6.04
N THR A 113 18.27 -11.48 5.31
CA THR A 113 18.59 -10.28 4.52
C THR A 113 17.58 -10.04 3.41
N GLU A 114 17.01 -11.10 2.84
CA GLU A 114 15.96 -11.01 1.84
C GLU A 114 14.63 -10.52 2.45
N VAL A 115 14.26 -11.02 3.65
CA VAL A 115 13.08 -10.52 4.37
C VAL A 115 13.24 -9.04 4.72
N LEU A 116 14.43 -8.61 5.14
CA LEU A 116 14.71 -7.20 5.38
C LEU A 116 14.57 -6.40 4.08
N MET A 117 15.21 -6.83 3.00
CA MET A 117 15.15 -6.17 1.70
C MET A 117 13.71 -6.02 1.19
N GLU A 118 12.89 -7.05 1.36
CA GLU A 118 11.47 -7.03 1.02
C GLU A 118 10.72 -5.92 1.77
N ASN A 119 10.95 -5.78 3.08
CA ASN A 119 10.32 -4.73 3.88
C ASN A 119 10.86 -3.32 3.55
N PHE A 120 12.15 -3.18 3.24
CA PHE A 120 12.70 -1.94 2.69
C PHE A 120 11.99 -1.54 1.39
N ARG A 121 11.79 -2.49 0.47
CA ARG A 121 11.10 -2.26 -0.80
C ARG A 121 9.61 -1.92 -0.63
N ARG A 122 8.94 -2.52 0.36
CA ARG A 122 7.54 -2.18 0.72
C ARG A 122 7.40 -0.79 1.31
N ALA A 123 8.43 -0.32 2.01
CA ALA A 123 8.45 1.02 2.59
C ALA A 123 8.81 2.12 1.57
N ILE A 124 9.13 1.79 0.31
CA ILE A 124 9.42 2.77 -0.73
C ILE A 124 8.27 2.78 -1.75
N GLY A 125 7.58 3.91 -1.83
CA GLY A 125 6.50 4.15 -2.77
C GLY A 125 6.99 4.82 -4.06
N LEU A 126 6.29 4.55 -5.14
CA LEU A 126 6.40 5.21 -6.43
C LEU A 126 5.01 5.72 -6.80
N ARG A 127 4.90 7.04 -6.95
CA ARG A 127 3.69 7.70 -7.42
C ARG A 127 3.81 7.94 -8.91
N ILE A 128 3.06 7.18 -9.69
CA ILE A 128 3.03 7.29 -11.15
C ILE A 128 1.85 8.20 -11.52
N LYS A 129 2.10 9.20 -12.34
CA LYS A 129 1.07 10.10 -12.88
C LYS A 129 0.95 9.86 -14.38
N GLU A 130 -0.18 9.29 -14.78
CA GLU A 130 -0.47 9.00 -16.17
C GLU A 130 -1.73 9.73 -16.62
N ASN A 131 -1.65 10.36 -17.80
CA ASN A 131 -2.82 10.91 -18.45
C ASN A 131 -3.44 9.82 -19.32
N LYS A 132 -4.58 9.28 -18.87
CA LYS A 132 -5.33 8.28 -19.63
C LYS A 132 -6.50 8.94 -20.36
N GLU A 133 -6.72 8.53 -21.60
CA GLU A 133 -7.92 8.88 -22.37
C GLU A 133 -9.02 7.89 -22.02
N VAL A 134 -10.17 8.40 -21.60
CA VAL A 134 -11.25 7.59 -21.02
C VAL A 134 -12.59 7.98 -21.62
N TYR A 135 -13.41 6.97 -21.82
CA TYR A 135 -14.82 7.11 -22.16
C TYR A 135 -15.65 6.71 -20.96
N GLU A 136 -16.47 7.64 -20.46
CA GLU A 136 -17.33 7.40 -19.29
C GLU A 136 -18.75 7.85 -19.61
N GLY A 137 -19.73 7.02 -19.28
CA GLY A 137 -21.13 7.34 -19.54
C GLY A 137 -22.07 6.20 -19.18
N GLU A 138 -23.34 6.52 -19.11
CA GLU A 138 -24.44 5.56 -19.08
C GLU A 138 -24.57 4.91 -20.46
N VAL A 139 -24.64 3.58 -20.50
CA VAL A 139 -24.87 2.82 -21.72
C VAL A 139 -26.31 3.00 -22.18
N THR A 140 -26.50 3.62 -23.34
CA THR A 140 -27.82 3.80 -23.96
C THR A 140 -28.13 2.73 -24.98
N GLU A 141 -27.09 2.19 -25.62
CA GLU A 141 -27.20 1.21 -26.70
C GLU A 141 -25.99 0.30 -26.66
N LEU A 142 -26.20 -1.00 -26.88
CA LEU A 142 -25.16 -2.00 -26.99
C LEU A 142 -25.57 -3.00 -28.06
N SER A 143 -24.99 -2.89 -29.25
CA SER A 143 -25.32 -3.74 -30.40
C SER A 143 -24.05 -4.29 -31.06
N PRO A 144 -23.81 -5.61 -31.00
CA PRO A 144 -22.73 -6.25 -31.74
C PRO A 144 -23.09 -6.36 -33.24
N GLU A 145 -22.16 -6.02 -34.13
CA GLU A 145 -22.30 -6.25 -35.57
C GLU A 145 -21.55 -7.52 -35.99
N GLU A 146 -22.30 -8.53 -36.40
CA GLU A 146 -21.79 -9.80 -36.90
C GLU A 146 -21.48 -9.73 -38.39
N THR A 147 -20.35 -10.34 -38.79
CA THR A 147 -19.97 -10.54 -40.19
C THR A 147 -19.70 -12.01 -40.46
N GLU A 148 -19.90 -12.44 -41.71
CA GLU A 148 -19.59 -13.79 -42.14
C GLU A 148 -18.07 -14.03 -42.11
N SER A 149 -17.65 -15.12 -41.46
CA SER A 149 -16.24 -15.45 -41.30
C SER A 149 -15.59 -15.80 -42.65
N VAL A 150 -14.46 -15.17 -42.97
CA VAL A 150 -13.69 -15.42 -44.21
C VAL A 150 -13.10 -16.84 -44.25
N THR A 151 -12.87 -17.45 -43.09
CA THR A 151 -12.52 -18.87 -42.93
C THR A 151 -13.80 -19.69 -42.87
N GLY A 152 -14.11 -20.43 -43.94
CA GLY A 152 -15.36 -21.16 -44.21
C GLY A 152 -15.76 -22.27 -43.22
N GLY A 153 -15.89 -21.94 -41.94
CA GLY A 153 -16.61 -22.70 -40.92
C GLY A 153 -17.87 -21.93 -40.51
N TYR A 154 -18.94 -22.65 -40.18
CA TYR A 154 -20.25 -22.11 -39.77
C TYR A 154 -20.19 -21.35 -38.44
N GLY A 155 -19.53 -20.19 -38.40
CA GLY A 155 -19.43 -19.33 -37.23
C GLY A 155 -19.60 -17.86 -37.60
N LYS A 156 -20.62 -17.21 -37.03
CA LYS A 156 -20.75 -15.76 -37.09
C LYS A 156 -19.60 -15.14 -36.29
N SER A 157 -18.80 -14.28 -36.92
CA SER A 157 -17.71 -13.56 -36.26
C SER A 157 -18.10 -12.12 -36.00
N ILE A 158 -17.94 -11.65 -34.77
CA ILE A 158 -18.23 -10.26 -34.39
C ILE A 158 -17.14 -9.38 -34.99
N SER A 159 -17.56 -8.39 -35.79
CA SER A 159 -16.63 -7.47 -36.46
C SER A 159 -16.32 -6.23 -35.62
N HIS A 160 -17.32 -5.70 -34.93
CA HIS A 160 -17.22 -4.56 -34.03
C HIS A 160 -18.49 -4.45 -33.19
N VAL A 161 -18.44 -3.64 -32.14
CA VAL A 161 -19.59 -3.33 -31.29
C VAL A 161 -19.89 -1.85 -31.36
N ILE A 162 -21.16 -1.51 -31.57
CA ILE A 162 -21.64 -0.14 -31.42
C ILE A 162 -22.14 0.02 -29.99
N ILE A 163 -21.57 1.00 -29.29
CA ILE A 163 -22.01 1.38 -27.95
C ILE A 163 -22.40 2.86 -27.94
N GLY A 164 -23.58 3.16 -27.40
CA GLY A 164 -24.01 4.52 -27.12
C GLY A 164 -23.70 4.86 -25.67
N LEU A 165 -22.98 5.96 -25.43
CA LEU A 165 -22.67 6.46 -24.10
C LEU A 165 -23.29 7.84 -23.88
N LYS A 166 -23.92 8.04 -22.71
CA LYS A 166 -24.59 9.28 -22.31
C LYS A 166 -24.00 9.85 -21.03
N THR A 167 -23.83 11.16 -21.02
CA THR A 167 -23.46 11.96 -19.85
C THR A 167 -24.43 13.13 -19.70
N VAL A 168 -24.27 13.92 -18.64
CA VAL A 168 -25.07 15.14 -18.44
C VAL A 168 -24.85 16.15 -19.58
N LYS A 169 -23.65 16.24 -20.17
CA LYS A 169 -23.37 17.22 -21.23
C LYS A 169 -23.76 16.75 -22.63
N GLY A 170 -23.84 15.45 -22.87
CA GLY A 170 -24.16 14.94 -24.20
C GLY A 170 -24.01 13.43 -24.34
N THR A 171 -24.36 12.95 -25.53
CA THR A 171 -24.29 11.56 -25.94
C THR A 171 -23.24 11.37 -27.03
N LYS A 172 -22.63 10.18 -27.08
CA LYS A 172 -21.67 9.81 -28.12
C LYS A 172 -21.82 8.32 -28.43
N GLN A 173 -21.95 7.98 -29.70
CA GLN A 173 -21.84 6.60 -30.16
C GLN A 173 -20.39 6.30 -30.52
N LEU A 174 -19.94 5.10 -30.13
CA LEU A 174 -18.59 4.61 -30.36
C LEU A 174 -18.67 3.26 -31.06
N LYS A 175 -17.74 3.04 -31.99
CA LYS A 175 -17.51 1.76 -32.64
C LYS A 175 -16.24 1.15 -32.04
N LEU A 176 -16.41 0.06 -31.30
CA LEU A 176 -15.38 -0.59 -30.50
C LEU A 176 -14.93 -1.90 -31.14
N ASP A 177 -13.68 -2.26 -30.87
CA ASP A 177 -13.08 -3.53 -31.29
C ASP A 177 -13.79 -4.74 -30.62
N PRO A 178 -13.89 -5.90 -31.30
CA PRO A 178 -14.49 -7.10 -30.72
C PRO A 178 -13.90 -7.53 -29.38
N THR A 179 -12.60 -7.27 -29.11
CA THR A 179 -11.98 -7.60 -27.81
C THR A 179 -12.62 -6.85 -26.65
N ILE A 180 -13.15 -5.65 -26.88
CA ILE A 180 -13.84 -4.86 -25.86
C ILE A 180 -15.24 -5.44 -25.58
N TYR A 181 -15.85 -6.12 -26.56
CA TYR A 181 -17.11 -6.84 -26.36
C TYR A 181 -16.99 -7.95 -25.31
N ASP A 182 -15.92 -8.74 -25.40
CA ASP A 182 -15.67 -9.81 -24.44
C ASP A 182 -15.49 -9.25 -23.02
N ALA A 183 -14.84 -8.08 -22.90
CA ALA A 183 -14.71 -7.36 -21.64
C ALA A 183 -16.06 -6.85 -21.10
N LEU A 184 -16.93 -6.31 -21.98
CA LEU A 184 -18.28 -5.87 -21.62
C LEU A 184 -19.15 -7.04 -21.12
N ILE A 185 -19.08 -8.20 -21.78
CA ILE A 185 -19.78 -9.42 -21.36
C ILE A 185 -19.26 -9.90 -20.02
N LYS A 186 -17.93 -9.92 -19.83
CA LYS A 186 -17.30 -10.37 -18.58
C LYS A 186 -17.72 -9.52 -17.39
N GLU A 187 -17.83 -8.21 -17.58
CA GLU A 187 -18.30 -7.24 -16.58
C GLU A 187 -19.84 -7.20 -16.47
N LYS A 188 -20.56 -8.01 -17.25
CA LYS A 188 -22.03 -8.08 -17.31
C LYS A 188 -22.69 -6.71 -17.52
N VAL A 189 -22.11 -5.92 -18.41
CA VAL A 189 -22.62 -4.57 -18.71
C VAL A 189 -23.95 -4.66 -19.46
N ALA A 190 -24.94 -3.93 -18.99
CA ALA A 190 -26.25 -3.80 -19.60
C ALA A 190 -26.59 -2.33 -19.92
N VAL A 191 -27.58 -2.14 -20.79
CA VAL A 191 -28.17 -0.81 -21.05
C VAL A 191 -28.72 -0.26 -19.74
N GLY A 192 -28.38 0.99 -19.44
CA GLY A 192 -28.67 1.67 -18.17
C GLY A 192 -27.55 1.62 -17.12
N ASP A 193 -26.44 0.90 -17.39
CA ASP A 193 -25.27 0.92 -16.50
C ASP A 193 -24.36 2.10 -16.82
N VAL A 194 -23.73 2.66 -15.78
CA VAL A 194 -22.62 3.60 -15.94
C VAL A 194 -21.33 2.82 -16.00
N ILE A 195 -20.57 3.02 -17.08
CA ILE A 195 -19.30 2.32 -17.32
C ILE A 195 -18.16 3.28 -17.57
N TYR A 196 -16.96 2.74 -17.41
CA TYR A 196 -15.69 3.38 -17.71
C TYR A 196 -14.90 2.50 -18.68
N ILE A 197 -14.46 3.07 -19.79
CA ILE A 197 -13.62 2.40 -20.81
C ILE A 197 -12.33 3.19 -20.98
N GLU A 198 -11.20 2.53 -20.82
CA GLU A 198 -9.89 3.11 -21.13
C GLU A 198 -9.57 2.96 -22.63
N ALA A 199 -9.24 4.07 -23.31
CA ALA A 199 -9.07 4.09 -24.75
C ALA A 199 -7.87 3.25 -25.24
N ASN A 200 -6.79 3.19 -24.45
CA ASN A 200 -5.54 2.52 -24.86
C ASN A 200 -5.54 1.02 -24.56
N SER A 201 -6.07 0.61 -23.41
CA SER A 201 -6.05 -0.79 -22.97
C SER A 201 -7.31 -1.56 -23.37
N GLY A 202 -8.40 -0.85 -23.70
CA GLY A 202 -9.72 -1.47 -23.89
C GLY A 202 -10.33 -2.03 -22.60
N ALA A 203 -9.73 -1.74 -21.44
CA ALA A 203 -10.23 -2.20 -20.16
C ALA A 203 -11.57 -1.52 -19.84
N VAL A 204 -12.56 -2.34 -19.51
CA VAL A 204 -13.91 -1.91 -19.15
C VAL A 204 -14.14 -2.16 -17.67
N LYS A 205 -14.81 -1.22 -17.00
CA LYS A 205 -15.26 -1.37 -15.62
C LYS A 205 -16.69 -0.89 -15.46
N ARG A 206 -17.57 -1.73 -14.90
CA ARG A 206 -18.92 -1.35 -14.48
C ARG A 206 -18.84 -0.54 -13.18
N VAL A 207 -19.36 0.69 -13.19
CA VAL A 207 -19.38 1.58 -12.01
C VAL A 207 -20.63 1.33 -11.17
N GLY A 208 -21.77 1.13 -11.82
CA GLY A 208 -23.05 0.90 -11.15
C GLY A 208 -24.23 1.10 -12.09
N ARG A 209 -25.44 0.97 -11.57
CA ARG A 209 -26.68 1.20 -12.30
C ARG A 209 -27.00 2.70 -12.30
N SER A 210 -27.49 3.27 -13.40
CA SER A 210 -27.84 4.69 -13.42
C SER A 210 -29.06 4.99 -12.54
N ASP A 211 -28.99 6.07 -11.75
CA ASP A 211 -30.09 6.56 -10.91
C ASP A 211 -31.40 6.77 -11.68
N ALA A 212 -31.32 7.02 -13.00
CA ALA A 212 -32.51 7.16 -13.86
C ALA A 212 -33.36 5.89 -13.94
N PHE A 213 -32.79 4.74 -13.58
CA PHE A 213 -33.44 3.43 -13.57
C PHE A 213 -33.73 2.94 -12.14
N ALA A 214 -33.48 3.75 -11.11
CA ALA A 214 -33.89 3.44 -9.75
C ALA A 214 -35.42 3.51 -9.66
N THR A 215 -36.09 2.35 -9.64
CA THR A 215 -37.53 2.29 -9.35
C THR A 215 -37.73 2.09 -7.84
N GLU A 216 -38.78 2.68 -7.27
CA GLU A 216 -39.09 2.59 -5.83
C GLU A 216 -39.43 1.17 -5.34
N PHE A 217 -39.54 0.19 -6.25
CA PHE A 217 -39.95 -1.19 -5.97
C PHE A 217 -38.89 -2.25 -6.28
N ASP A 218 -37.65 -1.83 -6.55
CA ASP A 218 -36.59 -2.78 -6.85
C ASP A 218 -36.04 -3.41 -5.57
N LEU A 219 -36.19 -4.74 -5.45
CA LEU A 219 -35.61 -5.54 -4.37
C LEU A 219 -34.13 -5.87 -4.63
N GLU A 220 -33.60 -5.47 -5.79
CA GLU A 220 -32.23 -5.72 -6.20
C GLU A 220 -31.23 -4.80 -5.47
N ALA A 221 -30.18 -5.41 -4.90
CA ALA A 221 -29.12 -4.71 -4.20
C ALA A 221 -28.06 -4.17 -5.19
N GLU A 222 -28.48 -3.43 -6.22
CA GLU A 222 -27.55 -2.78 -7.13
C GLU A 222 -27.06 -1.43 -6.56
N GLU A 223 -25.79 -1.11 -6.82
CA GLU A 223 -25.22 0.20 -6.46
C GLU A 223 -25.64 1.22 -7.54
N TYR A 224 -26.58 2.10 -7.18
CA TYR A 224 -27.05 3.17 -8.05
C TYR A 224 -26.08 4.35 -8.02
N VAL A 225 -25.75 4.85 -9.20
CA VAL A 225 -24.78 5.92 -9.42
C VAL A 225 -25.36 6.99 -10.34
N PRO A 226 -25.06 8.27 -10.07
CA PRO A 226 -25.56 9.37 -10.89
C PRO A 226 -24.87 9.39 -12.25
N LEU A 227 -25.57 9.97 -13.23
CA LEU A 227 -25.03 10.25 -14.56
C LEU A 227 -23.71 11.04 -14.45
N PRO A 228 -22.64 10.62 -15.16
CA PRO A 228 -21.36 11.31 -15.13
C PRO A 228 -21.48 12.77 -15.59
N LYS A 229 -20.83 13.66 -14.84
CA LYS A 229 -20.68 15.08 -15.21
C LYS A 229 -19.52 15.23 -16.19
N GLY A 230 -19.68 16.14 -17.16
CA GLY A 230 -18.67 16.39 -18.17
C GLY A 230 -18.97 15.71 -19.50
N GLU A 231 -17.98 15.67 -20.38
CA GLU A 231 -18.08 15.03 -21.69
C GLU A 231 -17.87 13.52 -21.58
N VAL A 232 -18.43 12.77 -22.54
CA VAL A 232 -18.27 11.31 -22.63
C VAL A 232 -16.79 10.95 -22.78
N HIS A 233 -16.07 11.66 -23.65
CA HIS A 233 -14.64 11.48 -23.86
C HIS A 233 -13.87 12.54 -23.07
N LYS A 234 -12.97 12.13 -22.19
CA LYS A 234 -12.17 13.05 -21.39
C LYS A 234 -10.77 12.50 -21.13
N LYS A 235 -9.83 13.42 -20.91
CA LYS A 235 -8.49 13.10 -20.42
C LYS A 235 -8.54 13.13 -18.90
N LYS A 236 -8.19 12.02 -18.25
CA LYS A 236 -8.17 11.89 -16.80
C LYS A 236 -6.73 11.62 -16.35
N GLU A 237 -6.21 12.49 -15.51
CA GLU A 237 -4.96 12.23 -14.80
C GLU A 237 -5.25 11.16 -13.73
N ILE A 238 -4.61 10.01 -13.88
CA ILE A 238 -4.69 8.91 -12.94
C ILE A 238 -3.37 8.88 -12.17
N VAL A 239 -3.51 9.03 -10.86
CA VAL A 239 -2.39 8.94 -9.92
C VAL A 239 -2.44 7.56 -9.30
N GLN A 240 -1.41 6.76 -9.55
CA GLN A 240 -1.29 5.41 -9.03
C GLN A 240 -0.11 5.34 -8.07
N ASP A 241 -0.38 4.94 -6.83
CA ASP A 241 0.63 4.73 -5.81
C ASP A 241 0.94 3.22 -5.74
N VAL A 242 2.19 2.83 -6.03
CA VAL A 242 2.69 1.45 -6.06
C VAL A 242 3.97 1.36 -5.24
N THR A 243 4.23 0.27 -4.52
CA THR A 243 5.53 0.09 -3.84
C THR A 243 6.55 -0.57 -4.75
N LEU A 244 7.85 -0.36 -4.49
CA LEU A 244 8.89 -1.08 -5.22
C LEU A 244 8.78 -2.60 -5.03
N HIS A 245 8.27 -3.05 -3.89
CA HIS A 245 8.02 -4.46 -3.67
C HIS A 245 6.92 -5.02 -4.57
N ASP A 246 5.83 -4.26 -4.79
CA ASP A 246 4.76 -4.74 -5.68
C ASP A 246 5.28 -4.88 -7.12
N LEU A 247 6.16 -3.97 -7.57
CA LEU A 247 6.86 -4.09 -8.85
C LEU A 247 7.79 -5.31 -8.88
N ASP A 248 8.60 -5.51 -7.84
CA ASP A 248 9.49 -6.67 -7.72
C ASP A 248 8.68 -7.98 -7.79
N ALA A 249 7.55 -8.06 -7.08
CA ALA A 249 6.70 -9.25 -7.00
C ALA A 249 5.97 -9.55 -8.30
N ALA A 250 5.40 -8.53 -8.97
CA ALA A 250 4.70 -8.68 -10.24
C ALA A 250 5.64 -9.22 -11.33
N ASN A 251 6.87 -8.73 -11.39
CA ASN A 251 7.84 -9.17 -12.39
C ASN A 251 8.53 -10.50 -12.03
N ALA A 252 8.62 -10.85 -10.74
CA ALA A 252 9.15 -12.15 -10.31
C ALA A 252 8.16 -13.30 -10.52
N ARG A 253 6.84 -13.00 -10.53
CA ARG A 253 5.76 -13.94 -10.80
C ARG A 253 4.73 -13.29 -11.71
N PRO A 254 4.90 -13.39 -13.04
CA PRO A 254 3.93 -12.84 -13.98
C PRO A 254 2.56 -13.47 -13.72
N GLN A 255 1.61 -12.71 -13.17
CA GLN A 255 0.24 -13.17 -12.96
C GLN A 255 -0.52 -13.03 -14.28
N GLY A 256 -0.19 -13.86 -15.27
CA GLY A 256 -0.77 -13.71 -16.60
C GLY A 256 -0.46 -14.79 -17.63
N GLY A 257 0.33 -15.82 -17.28
CA GLY A 257 0.54 -16.94 -18.19
C GLY A 257 -0.76 -17.73 -18.41
N GLN A 258 -1.18 -17.89 -19.67
CA GLN A 258 -2.27 -18.79 -20.08
C GLN A 258 -1.89 -20.29 -19.98
N ASP A 259 -0.73 -20.61 -19.42
CA ASP A 259 -0.24 -21.98 -19.33
C ASP A 259 -0.92 -22.76 -18.19
N ILE A 260 -1.18 -24.04 -18.44
CA ILE A 260 -1.76 -24.98 -17.45
C ILE A 260 -0.92 -25.00 -16.15
N LEU A 261 0.39 -24.75 -16.26
CA LEU A 261 1.32 -24.70 -15.14
C LEU A 261 1.15 -23.45 -14.27
N SER A 262 0.84 -22.27 -14.84
CA SER A 262 0.56 -21.05 -14.08
C SER A 262 -0.80 -21.11 -13.39
N LEU A 263 -1.79 -21.78 -13.99
CA LEU A 263 -3.09 -22.05 -13.35
C LEU A 263 -2.95 -23.02 -12.16
N MET A 264 -2.11 -24.07 -12.27
CA MET A 264 -1.80 -24.95 -11.14
C MET A 264 -0.99 -24.23 -10.05
N GLY A 265 -0.08 -23.33 -10.44
CA GLY A 265 0.70 -22.50 -9.52
C GLY A 265 -0.15 -21.53 -8.70
N GLN A 266 -1.25 -21.02 -9.27
CA GLN A 266 -2.24 -20.19 -8.56
C GLN A 266 -3.09 -20.99 -7.55
N MET A 267 -3.28 -22.30 -7.79
CA MET A 267 -4.03 -23.20 -6.90
C MET A 267 -3.19 -23.76 -5.74
N MET A 268 -1.86 -23.74 -5.86
CA MET A 268 -0.91 -24.11 -4.80
C MET A 268 -0.66 -22.92 -3.86
N LYS A 269 -0.41 -23.19 -2.56
CA LYS A 269 0.02 -22.13 -1.63
C LYS A 269 1.27 -21.43 -2.19
N PRO A 270 1.25 -20.09 -2.34
CA PRO A 270 2.42 -19.38 -2.82
C PRO A 270 3.53 -19.49 -1.77
N ARG A 271 4.59 -20.25 -2.07
CA ARG A 271 5.83 -20.23 -1.28
C ARG A 271 6.46 -18.85 -1.35
N LYS A 272 7.27 -18.42 -0.40
CA LYS A 272 8.12 -17.23 -0.61
C LYS A 272 9.28 -17.63 -1.54
N THR A 273 9.55 -16.81 -2.56
CA THR A 273 10.72 -17.00 -3.45
C THR A 273 11.62 -15.79 -3.32
N GLU A 274 12.91 -16.02 -3.19
CA GLU A 274 13.91 -14.96 -3.19
C GLU A 274 13.90 -14.23 -4.54
N ILE A 275 13.92 -12.91 -4.50
CA ILE A 275 13.99 -12.08 -5.71
C ILE A 275 15.46 -11.81 -6.02
N THR A 276 15.87 -12.12 -7.24
CA THR A 276 17.28 -11.96 -7.63
C THR A 276 17.69 -10.48 -7.69
N ASP A 277 18.93 -10.19 -7.31
CA ASP A 277 19.47 -8.83 -7.40
C ASP A 277 19.51 -8.28 -8.83
N LYS A 278 19.63 -9.16 -9.83
CA LYS A 278 19.58 -8.76 -11.26
C LYS A 278 18.23 -8.15 -11.60
N LEU A 279 17.12 -8.81 -11.21
CA LEU A 279 15.77 -8.29 -11.45
C LEU A 279 15.57 -6.94 -10.76
N ARG A 280 16.02 -6.81 -9.50
CA ARG A 280 15.95 -5.55 -8.74
C ARG A 280 16.75 -4.42 -9.40
N GLN A 281 17.91 -4.72 -9.99
CA GLN A 281 18.71 -3.75 -10.71
C GLN A 281 18.02 -3.30 -12.01
N GLU A 282 17.36 -4.22 -12.72
CA GLU A 282 16.58 -3.89 -13.91
C GLU A 282 15.38 -3.01 -13.57
N ILE A 283 14.61 -3.38 -12.52
CA ILE A 283 13.49 -2.58 -12.03
C ILE A 283 13.96 -1.19 -11.60
N ASN A 284 15.07 -1.09 -10.86
CA ASN A 284 15.63 0.20 -10.47
C ASN A 284 16.00 1.09 -11.68
N LYS A 285 16.52 0.50 -12.76
CA LYS A 285 16.82 1.25 -14.00
C LYS A 285 15.55 1.81 -14.64
N VAL A 286 14.47 1.04 -14.65
CA VAL A 286 13.17 1.47 -15.19
C VAL A 286 12.55 2.55 -14.32
N VAL A 287 12.55 2.37 -12.99
CA VAL A 287 12.04 3.35 -12.03
C VAL A 287 12.79 4.68 -12.15
N ASN A 288 14.13 4.65 -12.21
CA ASN A 288 14.92 5.86 -12.39
C ASN A 288 14.58 6.58 -13.70
N ARG A 289 14.38 5.84 -14.80
CA ARG A 289 13.93 6.43 -16.06
C ARG A 289 12.59 7.14 -15.92
N TYR A 290 11.62 6.55 -15.23
CA TYR A 290 10.29 7.17 -15.04
C TYR A 290 10.37 8.44 -14.18
N ILE A 291 11.31 8.48 -13.23
CA ILE A 291 11.59 9.68 -12.43
C ILE A 291 12.25 10.76 -13.31
N ASP A 292 13.24 10.39 -14.11
CA ASP A 292 13.96 11.31 -15.01
C ASP A 292 13.05 11.90 -16.10
N GLU A 293 12.09 11.11 -16.59
CA GLU A 293 11.06 11.55 -17.54
C GLU A 293 9.93 12.36 -16.88
N GLY A 294 9.90 12.45 -15.54
CA GLY A 294 8.87 13.18 -14.78
C GLY A 294 7.50 12.50 -14.74
N VAL A 295 7.43 11.22 -15.14
CA VAL A 295 6.21 10.40 -15.12
C VAL A 295 5.92 9.85 -13.72
N ALA A 296 6.98 9.64 -12.93
CA ALA A 296 6.87 9.12 -11.57
C ALA A 296 7.63 9.95 -10.54
N GLU A 297 7.13 9.95 -9.31
CA GLU A 297 7.74 10.58 -8.14
C GLU A 297 8.00 9.52 -7.08
N LEU A 298 9.23 9.47 -6.57
CA LEU A 298 9.57 8.57 -5.47
C LEU A 298 9.04 9.14 -4.15
N VAL A 299 8.31 8.31 -3.40
CA VAL A 299 7.77 8.65 -2.09
C VAL A 299 8.47 7.77 -1.05
N PRO A 300 9.49 8.28 -0.33
CA PRO A 300 10.12 7.54 0.75
C PRO A 300 9.11 7.37 1.89
N GLY A 301 8.81 6.12 2.23
CA GLY A 301 7.92 5.77 3.34
C GLY A 301 8.65 5.59 4.65
N VAL A 302 7.97 4.93 5.58
CA VAL A 302 8.45 4.63 6.92
C VAL A 302 8.50 3.12 7.11
N LEU A 303 9.68 2.60 7.43
CA LEU A 303 9.89 1.22 7.88
C LEU A 303 9.95 1.21 9.40
N PHE A 304 8.93 0.65 10.05
CA PHE A 304 8.89 0.51 11.50
C PHE A 304 9.27 -0.92 11.90
N ILE A 305 10.33 -1.06 12.69
CA ILE A 305 10.83 -2.34 13.19
C ILE A 305 10.62 -2.40 14.70
N ASP A 306 9.61 -3.14 15.14
CA ASP A 306 9.36 -3.41 16.55
C ASP A 306 10.30 -4.49 17.08
N GLU A 307 10.56 -4.49 18.38
CA GLU A 307 11.46 -5.44 19.05
C GLU A 307 12.82 -5.58 18.34
N VAL A 308 13.46 -4.46 18.00
CA VAL A 308 14.74 -4.45 17.26
C VAL A 308 15.84 -5.29 17.91
N HIS A 309 15.81 -5.45 19.23
CA HIS A 309 16.73 -6.29 20.00
C HIS A 309 16.64 -7.80 19.65
N MET A 310 15.66 -8.20 18.86
CA MET A 310 15.51 -9.55 18.32
C MET A 310 16.35 -9.78 17.05
N LEU A 311 16.84 -8.72 16.41
CA LEU A 311 17.75 -8.81 15.26
C LEU A 311 19.16 -9.22 15.71
N ASP A 312 19.88 -9.87 14.81
CA ASP A 312 21.28 -10.27 15.00
C ASP A 312 22.26 -9.36 14.26
N MET A 313 23.56 -9.57 14.51
CA MET A 313 24.64 -8.76 13.93
C MET A 313 24.64 -8.75 12.39
N GLU A 314 24.22 -9.85 11.75
CA GLU A 314 24.10 -9.94 10.29
C GLU A 314 23.03 -8.98 9.76
N CYS A 315 21.87 -8.93 10.43
CA CYS A 315 20.81 -7.97 10.13
C CYS A 315 21.28 -6.52 10.30
N PHE A 316 21.97 -6.20 11.40
CA PHE A 316 22.48 -4.85 11.64
C PHE A 316 23.52 -4.41 10.60
N SER A 317 24.43 -5.30 10.20
CA SER A 317 25.40 -5.03 9.13
C SER A 317 24.70 -4.71 7.80
N TYR A 318 23.67 -5.50 7.46
CA TYR A 318 22.85 -5.22 6.28
C TYR A 318 22.15 -3.86 6.36
N MET A 319 21.55 -3.52 7.51
CA MET A 319 20.85 -2.25 7.68
C MET A 319 21.79 -1.04 7.60
N ASN A 320 23.01 -1.12 8.13
CA ASN A 320 23.99 -0.04 7.99
C ASN A 320 24.24 0.31 6.52
N ARG A 321 24.38 -0.71 5.66
CA ARG A 321 24.51 -0.52 4.21
C ARG A 321 23.23 0.02 3.58
N ALA A 322 22.06 -0.46 4.01
CA ALA A 322 20.77 -0.04 3.46
C ALA A 322 20.42 1.41 3.81
N LEU A 323 20.80 1.90 5.00
CA LEU A 323 20.61 3.28 5.44
C LEU A 323 21.46 4.29 4.67
N GLU A 324 22.59 3.87 4.11
CA GLU A 324 23.46 4.72 3.28
C GLU A 324 22.89 4.98 1.88
N SER A 325 21.90 4.19 1.45
CA SER A 325 21.22 4.40 0.17
C SER A 325 20.44 5.72 0.17
N SER A 326 20.54 6.50 -0.90
CA SER A 326 19.75 7.73 -1.07
C SER A 326 18.25 7.50 -1.18
N LEU A 327 17.85 6.28 -1.54
CA LEU A 327 16.45 5.84 -1.68
C LEU A 327 15.94 5.13 -0.41
N SER A 328 16.72 5.13 0.68
CA SER A 328 16.35 4.45 1.92
C SER A 328 15.09 5.09 2.53
N PRO A 329 14.09 4.30 2.94
CA PRO A 329 12.96 4.81 3.70
C PRO A 329 13.42 5.29 5.07
N ILE A 330 12.55 6.02 5.76
CA ILE A 330 12.81 6.41 7.15
C ILE A 330 12.67 5.16 8.02
N VAL A 331 13.76 4.73 8.64
CA VAL A 331 13.75 3.57 9.53
C VAL A 331 13.52 4.01 10.97
N ILE A 332 12.49 3.45 11.60
CA ILE A 332 12.14 3.68 13.00
C ILE A 332 12.22 2.34 13.73
N PHE A 333 13.17 2.21 14.65
CA PHE A 333 13.30 1.09 15.56
C PHE A 333 12.47 1.32 16.81
N ALA A 334 11.94 0.24 17.37
CA ALA A 334 11.38 0.26 18.72
C ALA A 334 12.02 -0.82 19.59
N THR A 335 12.27 -0.46 20.85
CA THR A 335 12.78 -1.38 21.86
C THR A 335 12.16 -1.09 23.22
N ASN A 336 11.96 -2.15 23.98
CA ASN A 336 11.59 -2.12 25.40
C ASN A 336 12.71 -2.63 26.31
N ARG A 337 13.89 -2.99 25.75
CA ARG A 337 15.04 -3.49 26.51
C ARG A 337 16.03 -2.37 26.82
N GLY A 338 16.62 -2.44 28.02
CA GLY A 338 17.77 -1.63 28.42
C GLY A 338 19.06 -2.21 27.85
N ILE A 339 20.00 -2.64 28.68
CA ILE A 339 21.22 -3.31 28.23
C ILE A 339 20.89 -4.78 27.96
N CYS A 340 21.25 -5.28 26.77
CA CYS A 340 21.18 -6.71 26.46
C CYS A 340 22.23 -7.10 25.42
N ASN A 341 22.46 -8.41 25.28
CA ASN A 341 23.41 -8.95 24.33
C ASN A 341 22.91 -8.74 22.87
N VAL A 342 23.81 -8.33 21.98
CA VAL A 342 23.55 -8.33 20.54
C VAL A 342 23.51 -9.78 20.07
N ARG A 343 22.36 -10.22 19.53
CA ARG A 343 22.19 -11.60 19.07
C ARG A 343 23.24 -11.97 18.02
N GLY A 344 23.79 -13.18 18.15
CA GLY A 344 24.89 -13.66 17.30
C GLY A 344 26.28 -13.26 17.78
N THR A 345 26.39 -12.55 18.91
CA THR A 345 27.66 -12.17 19.55
C THR A 345 27.57 -12.36 21.06
N ASP A 346 28.69 -12.17 21.78
CA ASP A 346 28.73 -12.09 23.24
C ASP A 346 28.80 -10.62 23.75
N MET A 347 28.57 -9.65 22.87
CA MET A 347 28.69 -8.23 23.17
C MET A 347 27.40 -7.67 23.79
N ASN A 348 27.49 -7.23 25.04
CA ASN A 348 26.42 -6.44 25.65
C ASN A 348 26.44 -5.00 25.15
N SER A 349 25.29 -4.51 24.69
CA SER A 349 25.14 -3.12 24.27
C SER A 349 23.82 -2.52 24.73
N PRO A 350 23.71 -1.17 24.77
CA PRO A 350 22.42 -0.51 24.95
C PRO A 350 21.43 -0.96 23.88
N HIS A 351 20.24 -1.34 24.34
CA HIS A 351 19.12 -1.77 23.51
C HIS A 351 19.35 -3.02 22.66
N GLY A 352 20.48 -3.72 22.83
CA GLY A 352 20.87 -4.85 21.98
C GLY A 352 21.23 -4.43 20.56
N ILE A 353 21.64 -3.17 20.38
CA ILE A 353 22.03 -2.60 19.09
C ILE A 353 23.55 -2.37 19.08
N PRO A 354 24.27 -2.73 18.00
CA PRO A 354 25.69 -2.44 17.84
C PRO A 354 26.02 -0.93 17.94
N VAL A 355 27.19 -0.59 18.52
CA VAL A 355 27.58 0.80 18.82
C VAL A 355 27.68 1.65 17.54
N ASP A 356 28.16 1.06 16.45
CA ASP A 356 28.26 1.68 15.13
C ASP A 356 26.89 2.13 14.58
N LEU A 357 25.82 1.35 14.81
CA LEU A 357 24.48 1.77 14.44
C LEU A 357 23.93 2.78 15.45
N LEU A 358 24.18 2.61 16.77
CA LEU A 358 23.72 3.53 17.81
C LEU A 358 24.15 4.98 17.55
N ASP A 359 25.39 5.20 17.07
CA ASP A 359 25.90 6.54 16.73
C ASP A 359 25.11 7.22 15.60
N ARG A 360 24.38 6.45 14.79
CA ARG A 360 23.51 6.93 13.71
C ARG A 360 22.06 7.11 14.14
N LEU A 361 21.70 6.76 15.38
CA LEU A 361 20.31 6.82 15.87
C LEU A 361 20.01 8.15 16.55
N VAL A 362 18.88 8.73 16.17
CA VAL A 362 18.19 9.71 17.02
C VAL A 362 17.35 8.93 18.00
N ILE A 363 17.54 9.12 19.31
CA ILE A 363 16.81 8.35 20.33
C ILE A 363 15.71 9.21 20.94
N ILE A 364 14.46 8.77 20.80
CA ILE A 364 13.30 9.33 21.48
C ILE A 364 12.87 8.37 22.58
N ARG A 365 12.79 8.89 23.82
CA ARG A 365 12.36 8.10 24.97
C ARG A 365 10.87 8.26 25.21
N THR A 366 10.17 7.16 25.45
CA THR A 366 8.78 7.16 25.87
C THR A 366 8.66 6.91 27.38
N GLN A 367 7.72 7.59 28.03
CA GLN A 367 7.47 7.47 29.47
C GLN A 367 6.23 6.62 29.76
N ILE A 368 6.11 6.14 31.00
CA ILE A 368 4.92 5.43 31.48
C ILE A 368 3.79 6.44 31.68
N TYR A 369 2.58 6.09 31.23
CA TYR A 369 1.40 6.94 31.40
C TYR A 369 1.01 7.10 32.87
N GLY A 370 0.61 8.31 33.25
CA GLY A 370 0.00 8.57 34.55
C GLY A 370 -1.42 7.99 34.66
N PRO A 371 -1.98 7.79 35.87
CA PRO A 371 -3.34 7.27 36.04
C PRO A 371 -4.41 8.08 35.30
N ALA A 372 -4.32 9.41 35.31
CA ALA A 372 -5.25 10.28 34.61
C ALA A 372 -5.21 10.10 33.08
N GLU A 373 -4.01 9.96 32.51
CA GLU A 373 -3.82 9.73 31.08
C GLU A 373 -4.32 8.35 30.67
N MET A 374 -4.04 7.31 31.46
CA MET A 374 -4.54 5.96 31.20
C MET A 374 -6.07 5.91 31.16
N ILE A 375 -6.74 6.58 32.11
CA ILE A 375 -8.20 6.68 32.13
C ILE A 375 -8.69 7.38 30.84
N GLN A 376 -8.06 8.49 30.44
CA GLN A 376 -8.43 9.19 29.22
C GLN A 376 -8.23 8.34 27.95
N VAL A 377 -7.14 7.59 27.86
CA VAL A 377 -6.88 6.66 26.75
C VAL A 377 -7.98 5.61 26.67
N LEU A 378 -8.33 4.97 27.80
CA LEU A 378 -9.36 3.93 27.86
C LEU A 378 -10.77 4.48 27.55
N LEU A 379 -11.08 5.69 28.02
CA LEU A 379 -12.38 6.32 27.79
C LEU A 379 -12.58 6.80 26.34
N LYS A 380 -11.53 7.32 25.70
CA LYS A 380 -11.62 7.92 24.37
C LYS A 380 -11.33 6.93 23.24
N PHE A 381 -10.60 5.88 23.54
CA PHE A 381 -10.32 4.79 22.62
C PHE A 381 -10.84 3.47 23.22
N PRO A 382 -12.15 3.40 23.55
CA PRO A 382 -12.72 2.19 24.12
C PRO A 382 -12.49 1.07 23.13
N THR A 383 -11.84 0.03 23.62
CA THR A 383 -11.41 -1.12 22.85
C THR A 383 -12.63 -1.80 22.21
N SER A 384 -12.89 -1.52 20.94
CA SER A 384 -13.60 -2.48 20.08
C SER A 384 -12.72 -3.69 19.72
N VAL A 385 -11.53 -3.83 20.31
CA VAL A 385 -10.48 -4.77 19.87
C VAL A 385 -9.88 -5.64 20.98
N CYS A 386 -10.14 -5.41 22.28
CA CYS A 386 -9.37 -6.09 23.36
C CYS A 386 -10.12 -7.13 24.23
N LEU A 387 -11.36 -7.49 23.91
CA LEU A 387 -12.08 -8.56 24.64
C LEU A 387 -12.75 -9.55 23.67
N LYS A 388 -11.94 -10.38 23.00
CA LYS A 388 -12.34 -11.78 22.75
C LYS A 388 -11.42 -12.66 23.59
N PRO A 389 -11.89 -13.23 24.69
CA PRO A 389 -11.15 -14.26 25.41
C PRO A 389 -10.96 -15.46 24.47
N SER A 390 -9.72 -15.92 24.37
CA SER A 390 -9.36 -17.21 23.79
C SER A 390 -9.95 -18.34 24.64
N LEU A 391 -11.21 -18.69 24.39
CA LEU A 391 -11.86 -19.88 24.94
C LEU A 391 -12.45 -20.71 23.80
N GLU A 392 -11.58 -21.17 22.90
CA GLU A 392 -11.81 -22.44 22.19
C GLU A 392 -11.06 -23.52 22.97
N VAL A 393 -11.65 -23.94 24.08
CA VAL A 393 -11.31 -25.21 24.70
C VAL A 393 -11.95 -26.31 23.84
N ASN A 394 -11.09 -27.15 23.28
CA ASN A 394 -11.42 -28.42 22.65
C ASN A 394 -12.58 -29.12 23.37
N LYS A 395 -13.74 -29.19 22.71
CA LYS A 395 -14.73 -30.23 22.94
C LYS A 395 -14.88 -31.03 21.66
N SER A 396 -13.96 -31.95 21.46
CA SER A 396 -14.16 -33.16 20.67
C SER A 396 -13.95 -34.34 21.61
N ASN A 397 -15.04 -35.02 21.96
CA ASN A 397 -15.15 -36.47 22.12
C ASN A 397 -16.52 -36.79 22.74
N ASN A 398 -17.49 -37.03 21.86
CA ASN A 398 -18.31 -38.24 21.89
C ASN A 398 -18.49 -38.71 20.45
#